data_AF-A0A8S3XTG6-F1
#
_entry.id   AF-A0A8S3XTG6-F1
#
_cell.length_a   1.000
_cell.length_b   1.000
_cell.length_c   1.000
_cell.angle_alpha   90.00
_cell.angle_beta   90.00
_cell.angle_gamma   90.00
#
_symmetry.space_group_name_H-M   'P 1'
#
loop_
_entity.id
_entity.type
_entity.pdbx_description
1 polymer ?
#
loop_
_entity_poly.entity_id
_entity_poly.type
_entity_poly.pdbx_seq_one_letter_code
_entity_poly.pdbx_strand_id
1 'polypeptide(L)'
;MSDVKPGKQETQKQMEPGFCSATCTDRACLQHHINKPEIKTSDIYATCNLPKRFEYPHCFNGYGCQLNSQHPLYRTTSSEYGWYPPGMHTAPSAYFPINQKFSNHLSNAGMYRNYSLNTGMDSSSFK
;
A
#
# COMPACT_ATOMS: atom_id res chain seq x y z
N MET A 1 34.72 -2.08 -67.96
CA MET A 1 33.51 -1.69 -67.22
C MET A 1 33.49 -2.44 -65.89
N SER A 2 33.68 -1.71 -64.80
CA SER A 2 33.68 -2.22 -63.42
C SER A 2 32.46 -1.68 -62.70
N ASP A 3 31.49 -2.54 -62.38
CA ASP A 3 30.30 -2.17 -61.62
C ASP A 3 30.57 -2.24 -60.11
N VAL A 4 30.84 -1.08 -59.51
CA VAL A 4 30.91 -0.90 -58.05
C VAL A 4 29.50 -0.58 -57.55
N LYS A 5 28.89 -1.51 -56.79
CA LYS A 5 27.64 -1.23 -56.08
C LYS A 5 27.88 -0.29 -54.90
N PRO A 6 27.08 0.79 -54.73
CA PRO A 6 27.23 1.67 -53.57
C PRO A 6 26.70 0.99 -52.30
N GLY A 7 27.57 0.90 -51.29
CA GLY A 7 27.22 0.46 -49.94
C GLY A 7 26.28 1.46 -49.28
N LYS A 8 25.18 0.95 -48.70
CA LYS A 8 24.26 1.75 -47.88
C LYS A 8 24.98 2.16 -46.60
N GLN A 9 25.11 3.47 -46.37
CA GLN A 9 25.60 4.02 -45.13
C GLN A 9 24.46 4.02 -44.10
N GLU A 10 24.64 3.29 -43.01
CA GLU A 10 23.72 3.30 -41.86
C GLU A 10 24.05 4.51 -40.98
N THR A 11 23.16 5.50 -41.00
CA THR A 11 23.28 6.71 -40.16
C THR A 11 22.96 6.35 -38.70
N GLN A 12 24.00 6.23 -37.87
CA GLN A 12 23.84 6.10 -36.42
C GLN A 12 23.39 7.44 -35.83
N LYS A 13 22.12 7.52 -35.43
CA LYS A 13 21.54 8.71 -34.79
C LYS A 13 21.77 8.60 -33.28
N GLN A 14 22.60 9.48 -32.72
CA GLN A 14 22.79 9.61 -31.26
C GLN A 14 21.48 10.10 -30.62
N MET A 15 20.98 9.38 -29.61
CA MET A 15 19.74 9.69 -28.90
C MET A 15 20.05 9.99 -27.44
N GLU A 16 19.63 11.17 -26.97
CA GLU A 16 19.71 11.60 -25.57
C GLU A 16 18.57 11.00 -24.74
N PRO A 17 18.81 10.60 -23.46
CA PRO A 17 17.84 9.84 -22.68
C PRO A 17 16.73 10.73 -22.09
N GLY A 18 15.54 10.62 -22.67
CA GLY A 18 14.28 10.98 -22.02
C GLY A 18 13.68 9.78 -21.27
N PHE A 19 12.93 10.06 -20.21
CA PHE A 19 12.32 9.08 -19.29
C PHE A 19 11.67 7.88 -20.03
N CYS A 20 12.09 6.69 -19.62
CA CYS A 20 11.87 5.39 -20.24
C CYS A 20 10.39 5.09 -20.57
N SER A 21 10.04 4.96 -21.85
CA SER A 21 9.02 3.97 -22.30
C SER A 21 8.87 3.82 -23.83
N ALA A 22 9.23 4.79 -24.68
CA ALA A 22 8.84 4.71 -26.11
C ALA A 22 9.94 4.26 -27.09
N THR A 23 11.20 4.12 -26.67
CA THR A 23 12.33 3.86 -27.59
C THR A 23 13.34 2.83 -27.09
N CYS A 24 13.03 2.02 -26.07
CA CYS A 24 13.98 1.00 -25.61
C CYS A 24 14.09 -0.13 -26.66
N THR A 25 15.18 -0.15 -27.42
CA THR A 25 15.49 -1.21 -28.39
C THR A 25 16.02 -2.49 -27.72
N ASP A 26 16.42 -2.40 -26.45
CA ASP A 26 16.97 -3.52 -25.69
C ASP A 26 15.89 -4.26 -24.87
N ARG A 27 15.61 -5.49 -25.31
CA ARG A 27 14.66 -6.41 -24.67
C ARG A 27 15.07 -6.75 -23.23
N ALA A 28 16.36 -6.83 -22.93
CA ALA A 28 16.84 -7.17 -21.58
C ALA A 28 16.54 -6.05 -20.58
N CYS A 29 16.75 -4.80 -20.98
CA CYS A 29 16.43 -3.62 -20.17
C CYS A 29 14.92 -3.53 -19.88
N LEU A 30 14.07 -3.75 -20.89
CA LEU A 30 12.62 -3.82 -20.72
C LEU A 30 12.21 -4.89 -19.70
N GLN A 31 12.76 -6.11 -19.83
CA GLN A 31 12.47 -7.21 -18.91
C GLN A 31 12.92 -6.90 -17.49
N HIS A 32 14.08 -6.27 -17.31
CA HIS A 32 14.55 -5.84 -15.99
C HIS A 32 13.62 -4.79 -15.36
N HIS A 33 13.14 -3.82 -16.14
CA HIS A 33 12.19 -2.82 -15.66
C HIS A 33 10.83 -3.42 -15.26
N ILE A 34 10.31 -4.38 -16.02
CA ILE A 34 9.05 -5.09 -15.69
C ILE A 34 9.21 -5.92 -14.41
N ASN A 35 10.36 -6.56 -14.25
CA ASN A 35 10.64 -7.39 -13.07
C ASN A 35 11.07 -6.59 -11.84
N LYS A 36 11.28 -5.27 -11.98
CA LYS A 36 11.68 -4.42 -10.85
C LYS A 36 10.55 -4.44 -9.82
N PRO A 37 10.85 -4.73 -8.55
CA PRO A 37 9.83 -4.66 -7.51
C PRO A 37 9.29 -3.24 -7.39
N GLU A 38 7.99 -3.13 -7.15
CA GLU A 38 7.36 -1.85 -6.89
C GLU A 38 7.91 -1.21 -5.61
N ILE A 39 7.95 0.12 -5.63
CA ILE A 39 8.48 0.93 -4.52
C ILE A 39 7.53 0.82 -3.32
N LYS A 40 8.11 0.51 -2.16
CA LYS A 40 7.39 0.42 -0.88
C LYS A 40 7.58 1.67 -0.06
N THR A 41 6.73 1.86 0.95
CA THR A 41 6.90 3.00 1.85
C THR A 41 8.16 2.91 2.71
N SER A 42 8.57 1.70 3.13
CA SER A 42 9.84 1.49 3.84
C SER A 42 11.09 1.79 3.02
N ASP A 43 11.01 1.74 1.67
CA ASP A 43 12.14 2.07 0.81
C ASP A 43 12.47 3.58 0.83
N ILE A 44 11.50 4.41 1.21
CA ILE A 44 11.58 5.87 1.17
C ILE A 44 11.62 6.47 2.58
N TYR A 45 10.91 5.87 3.53
CA TYR A 45 10.76 6.38 4.89
C TYR A 45 11.18 5.33 5.90
N ALA A 46 11.69 5.80 7.05
CA ALA A 46 11.89 4.93 8.20
C ALA A 46 10.52 4.53 8.78
N THR A 47 10.12 3.26 8.62
CA THR A 47 8.83 2.75 9.09
C THR A 47 8.97 1.87 10.34
N CYS A 48 7.91 1.79 11.14
CA CYS A 48 7.85 0.96 12.34
C CYS A 48 6.49 0.25 12.46
N ASN A 49 6.51 -1.09 12.46
CA ASN A 49 5.31 -1.93 12.62
C ASN A 49 4.17 -1.57 11.65
N LEU A 50 4.51 -1.24 10.40
CA LEU A 50 3.55 -0.79 9.42
C LEU A 50 2.77 -1.98 8.82
N PRO A 51 1.43 -1.97 8.83
CA PRO A 51 0.65 -3.01 8.18
C PRO A 51 0.95 -3.08 6.68
N LYS A 52 0.87 -4.28 6.09
CA LYS A 52 1.06 -4.48 4.64
C LYS A 52 0.24 -3.52 3.79
N ARG A 53 -0.96 -3.16 4.24
CA ARG A 53 -1.82 -2.21 3.53
C ARG A 53 -1.20 -0.81 3.40
N PHE A 54 -0.48 -0.34 4.40
CA PHE A 54 0.18 0.97 4.34
C PHE A 54 1.61 0.88 3.78
N GLU A 55 2.17 -0.33 3.75
CA GLU A 55 3.48 -0.61 3.17
C GLU A 55 3.48 -0.52 1.63
N TYR A 56 2.38 -0.97 1.01
CA TYR A 56 2.25 -1.10 -0.43
C TYR A 56 1.18 -0.17 -0.99
N PRO A 57 1.53 0.96 -1.63
CA PRO A 57 0.54 1.91 -2.16
C PRO A 57 -0.45 1.29 -3.18
N HIS A 58 -0.01 0.28 -3.94
CA HIS A 58 -0.85 -0.42 -4.93
C HIS A 58 -2.01 -1.20 -4.33
N CYS A 59 -2.00 -1.48 -3.01
CA CYS A 59 -3.06 -2.27 -2.40
C CYS A 59 -4.35 -1.44 -2.16
N PHE A 60 -4.30 -0.12 -2.37
CA PHE A 60 -5.45 0.76 -2.30
C PHE A 60 -6.22 0.74 -3.62
N ASN A 61 -7.40 0.11 -3.59
CA ASN A 61 -8.30 -0.01 -4.72
C ASN A 61 -9.67 0.61 -4.40
N GLY A 62 -10.45 0.96 -5.42
CA GLY A 62 -11.81 1.45 -5.28
C GLY A 62 -11.97 2.96 -5.24
N TYR A 63 -10.91 3.71 -5.58
CA TYR A 63 -10.94 5.17 -5.59
C TYR A 63 -11.48 5.70 -6.92
N GLY A 64 -12.03 6.91 -6.90
CA GLY A 64 -12.68 7.51 -8.07
C GLY A 64 -11.78 7.56 -9.31
N CYS A 65 -10.48 7.86 -9.14
CA CYS A 65 -9.53 7.89 -10.25
C CYS A 65 -9.27 6.53 -10.93
N GLN A 66 -9.62 5.41 -10.26
CA GLN A 66 -9.41 4.05 -10.77
C GLN A 66 -10.66 3.49 -11.44
N LEU A 67 -11.85 3.86 -10.93
CA LEU A 67 -13.11 3.25 -11.32
C LEU A 67 -14.00 4.16 -12.17
N ASN A 68 -13.86 5.48 -12.03
CA ASN A 68 -14.88 6.37 -12.56
C ASN A 68 -14.77 6.51 -14.08
N SER A 69 -15.85 6.14 -14.76
CA SER A 69 -16.07 6.35 -16.19
C SER A 69 -17.02 7.51 -16.50
N GLN A 70 -17.38 8.32 -15.49
CA GLN A 70 -18.33 9.42 -15.64
C GLN A 70 -17.72 10.57 -16.43
N HIS A 71 -18.54 11.13 -17.31
CA HIS A 71 -18.15 12.25 -18.15
C HIS A 71 -17.73 13.46 -17.29
N PRO A 72 -16.59 14.12 -17.59
CA PRO A 72 -16.05 15.22 -16.78
C PRO A 72 -17.04 16.37 -16.53
N LEU A 73 -17.95 16.64 -17.46
CA LEU A 73 -18.95 17.70 -17.35
C LEU A 73 -20.04 17.43 -16.28
N TYR A 74 -20.31 16.17 -15.96
CA TYR A 74 -21.37 15.77 -15.02
C TYR A 74 -20.82 15.39 -13.64
N ARG A 75 -19.67 15.96 -13.29
CA ARG A 75 -19.01 15.65 -12.02
C ARG A 75 -19.48 16.60 -10.92
N THR A 76 -19.88 16.05 -9.78
CA THR A 76 -20.31 16.84 -8.63
C THR A 76 -19.13 17.12 -7.69
N THR A 77 -19.21 18.16 -6.87
CA THR A 77 -18.19 18.46 -5.85
C THR A 77 -18.06 17.33 -4.82
N SER A 78 -19.17 16.69 -4.45
CA SER A 78 -19.14 15.53 -3.54
C SER A 78 -18.35 14.34 -4.11
N SER A 79 -18.24 14.20 -5.43
CA SER A 79 -17.46 13.15 -6.08
C SER A 79 -15.94 13.36 -5.98
N GLU A 80 -15.49 14.53 -5.54
CA GLU A 80 -14.08 14.83 -5.32
C GLU A 80 -13.56 14.15 -4.04
N TYR A 81 -14.42 13.99 -3.03
CA TYR A 81 -14.07 13.25 -1.82
C TYR A 81 -13.83 11.76 -2.14
N GLY A 82 -12.71 11.23 -1.68
CA GLY A 82 -12.32 9.84 -1.98
C GLY A 82 -11.93 9.62 -3.45
N TRP A 83 -11.62 10.68 -4.20
CA TRP A 83 -11.22 10.53 -5.60
C TRP A 83 -9.85 9.86 -5.75
N TYR A 84 -8.88 10.26 -4.93
CA TYR A 84 -7.50 9.77 -5.00
C TYR A 84 -7.19 8.80 -3.86
N PRO A 85 -6.47 7.68 -4.14
CA PRO A 85 -5.98 6.80 -3.11
C PRO A 85 -4.88 7.47 -2.28
N PRO A 86 -4.69 7.04 -1.01
CA PRO A 86 -3.55 7.47 -0.23
C PRO A 86 -2.26 6.93 -0.86
N GLY A 87 -1.26 7.80 -0.95
CA GLY A 87 0.09 7.48 -1.41
C GLY A 87 1.05 7.21 -0.27
N MET A 88 2.29 6.88 -0.62
CA MET A 88 3.40 6.65 0.31
C MET A 88 3.68 7.83 1.24
N HIS A 89 3.47 9.07 0.75
CA HIS A 89 3.69 10.30 1.51
C HIS A 89 2.56 10.63 2.50
N THR A 90 1.39 10.01 2.32
CA THR A 90 0.22 10.22 3.19
C THR A 90 0.05 9.11 4.22
N ALA A 91 0.71 7.97 4.02
CA ALA A 91 0.69 6.85 4.96
C ALA A 91 1.46 7.20 6.25
N PRO A 92 1.02 6.71 7.42
CA PRO A 92 1.77 6.92 8.66
C PRO A 92 3.09 6.14 8.63
N SER A 93 4.15 6.69 9.19
CA SER A 93 5.44 5.98 9.30
C SER A 93 5.42 4.92 10.40
N ALA A 94 4.61 5.07 11.44
CA ALA A 94 4.50 4.13 12.54
C ALA A 94 3.04 3.79 12.86
N TYR A 95 2.77 2.53 13.22
CA TYR A 95 1.42 2.06 13.53
C TYR A 95 1.41 1.17 14.77
N PHE A 96 0.70 1.63 15.81
CA PHE A 96 0.58 0.94 17.10
C PHE A 96 -0.90 0.76 17.46
N PRO A 97 -1.56 -0.26 16.90
CA PRO A 97 -2.97 -0.51 17.18
C PRO A 97 -3.15 -1.05 18.59
N ILE A 98 -4.24 -0.64 19.24
CA ILE A 98 -4.69 -1.29 20.47
C ILE A 98 -5.26 -2.66 20.10
N ASN A 99 -4.67 -3.72 20.63
CA ASN A 99 -5.22 -5.07 20.44
C ASN A 99 -6.37 -5.30 21.43
N GLN A 100 -7.40 -6.02 20.99
CA GLN A 100 -8.54 -6.39 21.84
C GLN A 100 -8.56 -7.89 22.16
N LYS A 101 -7.42 -8.58 22.00
CA LYS A 101 -7.34 -10.05 22.14
C LYS A 101 -7.79 -10.52 23.53
N PHE A 102 -7.33 -9.83 24.58
CA PHE A 102 -7.72 -10.13 25.95
C PHE A 102 -9.22 -9.90 26.18
N SER A 103 -9.73 -8.73 25.82
CA SER A 103 -11.13 -8.38 26.01
C SER A 103 -12.07 -9.29 25.24
N ASN A 104 -11.72 -9.66 24.00
CA ASN A 104 -12.48 -10.61 23.18
C ASN A 104 -12.49 -12.02 23.80
N HIS A 105 -11.37 -12.44 24.39
CA HIS A 105 -11.32 -13.72 25.11
C HIS A 105 -12.24 -13.69 26.34
N LEU A 106 -12.20 -12.62 27.12
CA LEU A 106 -13.05 -12.45 28.30
C LEU A 106 -14.53 -12.31 27.94
N SER A 107 -14.87 -11.59 26.87
CA SER A 107 -16.26 -11.44 26.42
C SER A 107 -16.90 -12.76 26.03
N ASN A 108 -16.11 -13.69 25.46
CA ASN A 108 -16.57 -15.03 25.10
C ASN A 108 -16.87 -15.91 26.33
N ALA A 109 -16.28 -15.61 27.50
CA ALA A 109 -16.57 -16.32 28.75
C ALA A 109 -17.91 -15.92 29.40
N GLY A 110 -18.55 -14.83 28.92
CA GLY A 110 -19.84 -14.36 29.41
C GLY A 110 -19.74 -13.52 30.69
N MET A 111 -20.91 -13.22 31.28
CA MET A 111 -20.99 -12.41 32.50
C MET A 111 -20.52 -13.21 33.72
N TYR A 112 -19.65 -12.61 34.53
CA TYR A 112 -19.21 -13.19 35.78
C TYR A 112 -20.40 -13.49 36.71
N ARG A 113 -20.37 -14.65 37.35
CA ARG A 113 -21.30 -15.04 38.41
C ARG A 113 -20.53 -15.56 39.61
N ASN A 114 -20.91 -15.12 40.79
CA ASN A 114 -20.35 -15.61 42.03
C ASN A 114 -21.07 -16.91 42.46
N TYR A 115 -20.31 -18.00 42.58
CA TYR A 115 -20.78 -19.30 43.08
C TYR A 115 -19.98 -19.76 44.31
N SER A 116 -19.29 -18.84 45.00
CA SER A 116 -18.50 -19.16 46.19
C SER A 116 -19.39 -19.26 47.44
N LEU A 117 -18.98 -20.07 48.41
CA LEU A 117 -19.58 -20.12 49.74
C LEU A 117 -18.94 -19.06 50.64
N ASN A 118 -19.73 -18.46 51.54
CA ASN A 118 -19.21 -17.61 52.59
C ASN A 118 -18.52 -18.48 53.65
N THR A 119 -17.19 -18.45 53.68
CA THR A 119 -16.35 -19.19 54.64
C THR A 119 -15.62 -18.28 55.63
N GLY A 120 -15.91 -16.97 55.60
CA GLY A 120 -15.37 -16.03 56.57
C GLY A 120 -15.83 -16.41 57.98
N MET A 121 -14.87 -16.63 58.89
CA MET A 121 -15.20 -16.74 60.31
C MET A 121 -15.65 -15.37 60.80
N ASP A 122 -16.80 -15.31 61.47
CA ASP A 122 -17.23 -14.09 62.13
C ASP A 122 -16.19 -13.68 63.16
N SER A 123 -15.66 -12.45 63.03
CA SER A 123 -14.82 -11.88 64.06
C SER A 123 -15.69 -11.59 65.28
N SER A 124 -15.51 -12.36 66.34
CA SER A 124 -16.07 -12.02 67.65
C SER A 124 -15.37 -10.78 68.19
N SER A 125 -15.85 -9.60 67.79
CA SER A 125 -15.57 -8.37 68.54
C SER A 125 -16.28 -8.49 69.89
N PHE A 126 -15.59 -9.08 70.87
CA PHE A 126 -15.97 -8.94 72.26
C PHE A 126 -15.78 -7.46 72.64
N LYS A 127 -16.89 -6.75 72.81
CA LYS A 127 -16.95 -5.42 73.40
C LYS A 127 -17.02 -5.53 74.92
#